data_AF-A0A1W6UVC3-F1
#
_entry.id   AF-A0A1W6UVC3-F1
#
_cell.length_a   1.000
_cell.length_b   1.000
_cell.length_c   1.000
_cell.angle_alpha   90.00
_cell.angle_beta   90.00
_cell.angle_gamma   90.00
#
_symmetry.space_group_name_H-M   'P 1'
#
loop_
_entity.id
_entity.type
_entity.pdbx_description
1 polymer ?
#
loop_
_entity_poly.entity_id
_entity_poly.type
_entity_poly.pdbx_seq_one_letter_code
_entity_poly.pdbx_strand_id
1 'polypeptide(L)'
;MIRYAFLFSFTLAGCATFNQLEQGLNNMMGEHESIAFNVLGYPDSAQQFGSDTVYYWAVNKSGTVFVPQTSTTYGSVGDASFYGKTTYNQAVPVNYSCLIKLVSDSSGYLKSWEYDGNYGGCSNYINRVDAYYNR
;
A
#
# COMPACT_ATOMS: atom_id res chain seq x y z
N MET A 1 37.51 -25.73 -7.33
CA MET A 1 36.59 -26.36 -6.35
C MET A 1 35.75 -25.26 -5.72
N ILE A 2 34.44 -25.43 -5.82
CA ILE A 2 33.37 -24.44 -5.62
C ILE A 2 33.28 -24.05 -4.13
N ARG A 3 33.42 -22.76 -3.81
CA ARG A 3 33.16 -22.21 -2.47
C ARG A 3 31.77 -21.59 -2.47
N TYR A 4 30.88 -22.19 -1.71
CA TYR A 4 29.46 -21.90 -1.59
C TYR A 4 29.20 -20.41 -1.27
N ALA A 5 28.43 -19.77 -2.16
CA ALA A 5 27.83 -18.46 -1.91
C ALA A 5 26.70 -18.64 -0.89
N PHE A 6 26.87 -18.06 0.29
CA PHE A 6 25.84 -17.99 1.33
C PHE A 6 24.80 -16.94 0.88
N LEU A 7 23.79 -17.38 0.14
CA LEU A 7 22.63 -16.57 -0.26
C LEU A 7 21.79 -16.29 0.99
N PHE A 8 22.05 -15.12 1.57
CA PHE A 8 21.26 -14.54 2.66
C PHE A 8 19.88 -14.17 2.12
N SER A 9 18.92 -15.09 2.22
CA SER A 9 17.51 -14.84 1.88
C SER A 9 16.88 -13.90 2.91
N PHE A 10 16.88 -12.61 2.59
CA PHE A 10 16.08 -11.58 3.24
C PHE A 10 14.61 -11.83 2.88
N THR A 11 13.88 -12.62 3.67
CA THR A 11 12.42 -12.68 3.56
C THR A 11 11.85 -11.46 4.27
N LEU A 12 11.57 -10.41 3.48
CA LEU A 12 10.87 -9.23 3.94
C LEU A 12 9.52 -9.66 4.56
N ALA A 13 9.35 -9.44 5.86
CA ALA A 13 8.07 -9.56 6.56
C ALA A 13 7.10 -8.40 6.19
N GLY A 14 6.98 -8.10 4.89
CA GLY A 14 5.98 -7.20 4.30
C GLY A 14 4.91 -7.92 3.47
N CYS A 15 5.01 -9.25 3.31
CA CYS A 15 4.20 -10.02 2.36
C CYS A 15 2.74 -10.29 2.77
N ALA A 16 2.33 -10.06 4.02
CA ALA A 16 0.97 -10.42 4.44
C ALA A 16 -0.10 -9.44 3.93
N THR A 17 0.22 -8.15 3.82
CA THR A 17 -0.79 -7.10 3.63
C THR A 17 -1.28 -6.95 2.19
N PHE A 18 -0.38 -7.01 1.21
CA PHE A 18 -0.76 -6.97 -0.20
C PHE A 18 -1.34 -8.29 -0.70
N ASN A 19 -0.93 -9.42 -0.10
CA ASN A 19 -1.48 -10.73 -0.43
C ASN A 19 -3.00 -10.81 -0.15
N GLN A 20 -3.49 -10.10 0.87
CA GLN A 20 -4.94 -10.00 1.14
C GLN A 20 -5.68 -9.21 0.05
N LEU A 21 -5.08 -8.12 -0.45
CA LEU A 21 -5.62 -7.39 -1.59
C LEU A 21 -5.70 -8.30 -2.82
N GLU A 22 -4.60 -8.95 -3.16
CA GLU A 22 -4.51 -9.86 -4.30
C GLU A 22 -5.51 -11.00 -4.22
N GLN A 23 -5.65 -11.64 -3.06
CA GLN A 23 -6.64 -12.70 -2.84
C GLN A 23 -8.07 -12.17 -2.98
N GLY A 24 -8.36 -11.01 -2.39
CA GLY A 24 -9.66 -10.37 -2.51
C GLY A 24 -10.03 -10.03 -3.95
N LEU A 25 -9.08 -9.48 -4.73
CA LEU A 25 -9.29 -9.18 -6.15
C LEU A 25 -9.43 -10.47 -6.98
N ASN A 26 -8.63 -11.50 -6.68
CA ASN A 26 -8.75 -12.82 -7.32
C ASN A 26 -10.13 -13.46 -7.08
N ASN A 27 -10.68 -13.33 -5.88
CA ASN A 27 -12.01 -13.87 -5.54
C ASN A 27 -13.17 -13.18 -6.29
N MET A 28 -12.94 -12.01 -6.88
CA MET A 28 -13.94 -11.32 -7.71
C MET A 28 -13.89 -11.77 -9.17
N MET A 29 -12.86 -12.50 -9.60
CA MET A 29 -12.72 -12.87 -11.00
C MET A 29 -13.77 -13.91 -11.40
N GLY A 30 -14.48 -13.65 -12.51
CA GLY A 30 -15.62 -14.42 -12.97
C GLY A 30 -16.96 -14.01 -12.35
N GLU A 31 -16.96 -13.07 -11.39
CA GLU A 31 -18.19 -12.49 -10.83
C GLU A 31 -18.60 -11.23 -11.59
N HIS A 32 -19.87 -10.83 -11.44
CA HIS A 32 -20.36 -9.57 -12.00
C HIS A 32 -19.76 -8.37 -11.27
N GLU A 33 -19.38 -7.32 -11.99
CA GLU A 33 -18.70 -6.10 -11.51
C GLU A 33 -19.36 -5.42 -10.30
N SER A 34 -20.66 -5.64 -10.10
CA SER A 34 -21.38 -5.23 -8.89
C SER A 34 -20.74 -5.73 -7.60
N ILE A 35 -20.06 -6.88 -7.62
CA ILE A 35 -19.32 -7.39 -6.44
C ILE A 35 -18.21 -6.43 -6.06
N ALA A 36 -17.46 -5.91 -7.03
CA ALA A 36 -16.39 -4.97 -6.79
C ALA A 36 -16.94 -3.65 -6.24
N PHE A 37 -18.10 -3.19 -6.74
CA PHE A 37 -18.75 -2.00 -6.20
C PHE A 37 -19.20 -2.18 -4.75
N ASN A 38 -19.64 -3.38 -4.38
CA ASN A 38 -20.02 -3.70 -3.02
C ASN A 38 -18.80 -3.76 -2.07
N VAL A 39 -17.70 -4.36 -2.53
CA VAL A 39 -16.50 -4.55 -1.70
C VAL A 39 -15.63 -3.30 -1.65
N LEU A 40 -15.26 -2.75 -2.81
CA LEU A 40 -14.33 -1.62 -2.93
C LEU A 40 -15.04 -0.27 -2.86
N GLY A 41 -16.37 -0.22 -3.06
CA GLY A 41 -17.13 1.00 -3.31
C GLY A 41 -17.19 1.32 -4.81
N TYR A 42 -17.96 2.34 -5.19
CA TYR A 42 -17.99 2.80 -6.58
C TYR A 42 -16.61 3.28 -7.04
N PRO A 43 -16.23 3.02 -8.31
CA PRO A 43 -14.95 3.45 -8.86
C PRO A 43 -14.90 4.97 -9.03
N ASP A 44 -13.70 5.52 -8.98
CA ASP A 44 -13.44 6.93 -9.27
C ASP A 44 -13.67 7.26 -10.75
N SER A 45 -13.39 6.30 -11.63
CA SER A 45 -13.68 6.41 -13.06
C SER A 45 -13.88 5.04 -13.71
N ALA A 46 -14.55 5.05 -14.86
CA ALA A 46 -14.71 3.90 -15.73
C ALA A 46 -14.40 4.31 -17.17
N GLN A 47 -13.69 3.46 -17.91
CA GLN A 47 -13.36 3.70 -19.31
C GLN A 47 -13.56 2.43 -20.14
N GLN A 48 -14.22 2.59 -21.29
CA GLN A 48 -14.46 1.49 -22.22
C GLN A 48 -13.32 1.39 -23.24
N PHE A 49 -12.85 0.16 -23.47
CA PHE A 49 -11.86 -0.20 -24.47
C PHE A 49 -12.40 -1.35 -25.33
N GLY A 50 -13.03 -1.00 -26.45
CA GLY A 50 -13.71 -2.00 -27.29
C GLY A 50 -14.89 -2.61 -26.55
N SER A 51 -14.89 -3.94 -26.38
CA SER A 51 -15.92 -4.66 -25.62
C SER A 51 -15.72 -4.63 -24.11
N ASP A 52 -14.55 -4.17 -23.65
CA ASP A 52 -14.16 -4.28 -22.25
C ASP A 52 -14.34 -2.95 -21.52
N THR A 53 -14.67 -3.00 -20.24
CA THR A 53 -14.76 -1.82 -19.38
C THR A 53 -13.72 -1.91 -18.28
N VAL A 54 -12.95 -0.85 -18.09
CA VAL A 54 -11.92 -0.76 -17.05
C VAL A 54 -12.40 0.21 -15.98
N TYR A 55 -12.52 -0.28 -14.76
CA TYR A 55 -12.87 0.48 -13.56
C TYR A 55 -11.62 0.85 -12.78
N TYR A 56 -11.53 2.09 -12.33
CA TYR A 56 -10.37 2.62 -11.62
C TYR A 56 -10.76 3.07 -10.21
N TRP A 57 -9.99 2.62 -9.22
CA TRP A 57 -9.99 3.16 -7.87
C TRP A 57 -8.60 3.72 -7.59
N ALA A 58 -8.52 5.02 -7.34
CA ALA A 58 -7.28 5.76 -7.18
C ALA A 58 -7.30 6.58 -5.89
N VAL A 59 -6.29 6.36 -5.05
CA VAL A 59 -5.98 7.23 -3.92
C VAL A 59 -4.59 7.78 -4.14
N ASN A 60 -4.46 9.10 -4.23
CA ASN A 60 -3.16 9.76 -4.23
C ASN A 60 -3.22 10.94 -3.27
N LYS A 61 -2.54 10.81 -2.12
CA LYS A 61 -2.51 11.82 -1.06
C LYS A 61 -1.10 11.96 -0.52
N SER A 62 -0.65 13.18 -0.30
CA SER A 62 0.57 13.46 0.43
C SER A 62 0.24 13.91 1.86
N GLY A 63 1.18 13.67 2.77
CA GLY A 63 1.05 14.05 4.17
C GLY A 63 2.41 14.32 4.80
N THR A 64 2.40 14.65 6.08
CA THR A 64 3.62 14.84 6.87
C THR A 64 3.45 14.10 8.17
N VAL A 65 4.43 13.26 8.50
CA VAL A 65 4.50 12.55 9.79
C VAL A 65 5.67 13.10 10.58
N PHE A 66 5.50 13.21 11.90
CA PHE A 66 6.55 13.64 12.80
C PHE A 66 7.26 12.40 13.34
N VAL A 67 8.53 12.24 12.98
CA VAL A 67 9.37 11.11 13.41
C VAL A 67 10.35 11.62 14.47
N PRO A 68 10.43 10.99 15.65
CA PRO A 68 11.40 11.37 16.66
C PRO A 68 12.82 11.04 16.16
N GLN A 69 13.72 12.01 16.25
CA GLN A 69 15.14 11.90 15.95
C GLN A 69 15.92 12.22 17.22
N THR A 70 16.99 11.47 17.46
CA THR A 70 17.90 11.71 18.59
C THR A 70 19.21 12.29 18.09
N SER A 71 19.64 13.41 18.64
CA SER A 71 20.96 14.01 18.37
C SER A 71 21.72 14.21 19.67
N THR A 72 23.05 14.06 19.62
CA THR A 72 23.92 14.37 20.76
C THR A 72 24.22 15.86 20.76
N THR A 73 23.81 16.56 21.82
CA THR A 73 24.07 17.98 22.02
C THR A 73 25.22 18.14 22.99
N TYR A 74 26.20 18.98 22.65
CA TYR A 74 27.34 19.32 23.49
C TYR A 74 27.20 20.77 23.98
N GLY A 75 27.69 21.06 25.19
CA GLY A 75 27.72 22.40 25.75
C GLY A 75 28.81 22.57 26.80
N SER A 76 29.02 23.80 27.24
CA SER A 76 29.95 24.11 28.34
C SER A 76 29.35 25.14 29.30
N VAL A 77 29.68 25.00 30.58
CA VAL A 77 29.41 26.00 31.63
C VAL A 77 30.74 26.28 32.34
N GLY A 78 31.31 27.47 32.09
CA GLY A 78 32.69 27.75 32.49
C GLY A 78 33.68 26.80 31.79
N ASP A 79 34.59 26.18 32.56
CA ASP A 79 35.57 25.22 32.05
C ASP A 79 35.05 23.77 31.94
N ALA A 80 33.83 23.49 32.41
CA ALA A 80 33.24 22.16 32.37
C ALA A 80 32.44 21.95 31.08
N SER A 81 32.77 20.91 30.31
CA SER A 81 31.99 20.46 29.16
C SER A 81 31.01 19.37 29.55
N PHE A 82 29.83 19.37 28.91
CA PHE A 82 28.82 18.35 29.07
C PHE A 82 28.27 17.92 27.70
N TYR A 83 27.68 16.74 27.65
CA TYR A 83 26.94 16.26 26.49
C TYR A 83 25.66 15.56 26.95
N GLY A 84 24.62 15.65 26.11
CA GLY A 84 23.32 15.02 26.36
C GLY A 84 22.70 14.50 25.07
N LYS A 85 21.76 13.56 25.18
CA LYS A 85 20.94 13.14 24.04
C LYS A 85 19.66 13.97 24.02
N THR A 86 19.48 14.74 22.97
CA THR A 86 18.27 15.53 22.74
C THR A 86 17.40 14.81 21.73
N THR A 87 16.12 14.62 22.06
CA THR A 87 15.13 14.09 21.12
C THR A 87 14.33 15.26 20.55
N TYR A 88 14.19 15.32 19.24
CA TYR A 88 13.36 16.30 18.55
C TYR A 88 12.51 15.62 17.49
N ASN A 89 11.37 16.23 17.14
CA ASN A 89 10.49 15.71 16.10
C ASN A 89 10.89 16.30 14.76
N GLN A 90 11.20 15.44 13.79
CA GLN A 90 11.44 15.84 12.41
C GLN A 90 10.17 15.60 11.59
N ALA A 91 9.72 16.64 10.89
CA ALA A 91 8.66 16.52 9.89
C ALA A 91 9.20 15.78 8.66
N VAL A 92 8.59 14.64 8.33
CA VAL A 92 8.97 13.82 7.17
C VAL A 92 7.77 13.76 6.21
N PRO A 93 7.92 14.20 4.95
CA PRO A 93 6.87 14.08 3.96
C PRO A 93 6.66 12.60 3.59
N VAL A 94 5.40 12.21 3.47
CA VAL A 94 4.99 10.85 3.07
C VAL A 94 3.97 10.93 1.95
N ASN A 95 3.99 9.93 1.06
CA ASN A 95 3.06 9.81 -0.04
C ASN A 95 2.27 8.52 0.10
N TYR A 96 0.96 8.61 -0.04
CA TYR A 96 0.00 7.53 0.00
C TYR A 96 -0.58 7.37 -1.39
N SER A 97 -0.21 6.28 -2.07
CA SER A 97 -0.65 6.01 -3.44
C SER A 97 -1.26 4.61 -3.51
N CYS A 98 -2.42 4.50 -4.16
CA CYS A 98 -3.01 3.23 -4.57
C CYS A 98 -3.78 3.43 -5.86
N LEU A 99 -3.61 2.52 -6.81
CA LEU A 99 -4.39 2.41 -8.03
C LEU A 99 -4.82 0.96 -8.14
N ILE A 100 -6.12 0.70 -8.25
CA ILE A 100 -6.69 -0.61 -8.56
C ILE A 100 -7.43 -0.45 -9.88
N LYS A 101 -7.19 -1.38 -10.80
CA LYS A 101 -7.91 -1.52 -12.06
C LYS A 101 -8.62 -2.86 -12.07
N LEU A 102 -9.89 -2.85 -12.42
CA LEU A 102 -10.66 -4.07 -12.70
C LEU A 102 -11.19 -4.00 -14.13
N VAL A 103 -11.07 -5.10 -14.87
CA VAL A 103 -11.54 -5.18 -16.25
C VAL A 103 -12.75 -6.12 -16.31
N SER A 104 -13.90 -5.61 -16.77
CA SER A 104 -15.06 -6.42 -17.12
C SER A 104 -15.19 -6.62 -18.63
N ASP A 105 -15.85 -7.71 -19.02
CA ASP A 105 -16.34 -7.87 -20.39
C ASP A 105 -17.63 -7.09 -20.65
N SER A 106 -18.13 -7.17 -21.88
CA SER A 106 -19.38 -6.53 -22.31
C SER A 106 -20.63 -6.99 -21.54
N SER A 107 -20.56 -8.12 -20.82
CA SER A 107 -21.63 -8.65 -19.99
C SER A 107 -21.45 -8.29 -18.50
N GLY A 108 -20.44 -7.50 -18.16
CA GLY A 108 -20.15 -7.04 -16.81
C GLY A 108 -19.39 -8.03 -15.94
N TYR A 109 -18.86 -9.13 -16.50
CA TYR A 109 -18.09 -10.11 -15.72
C TYR A 109 -16.62 -9.72 -15.66
N LEU A 110 -16.06 -9.73 -14.45
CA LEU A 110 -14.68 -9.38 -14.18
C LEU A 110 -13.73 -10.46 -14.70
N LYS A 111 -12.74 -10.06 -15.51
CA LYS A 111 -11.80 -10.97 -16.17
C LYS A 111 -10.36 -10.82 -15.69
N SER A 112 -9.96 -9.60 -15.31
CA SER A 112 -8.62 -9.33 -14.84
C SER A 112 -8.58 -8.14 -13.90
N TRP A 113 -7.49 -8.06 -13.16
CA TRP A 113 -7.20 -6.95 -12.26
C TRP A 113 -5.73 -6.57 -12.32
N GLU A 114 -5.44 -5.31 -12.01
CA GLU A 114 -4.09 -4.80 -11.75
C GLU A 114 -4.15 -3.89 -10.52
N TYR A 115 -3.07 -3.82 -9.75
CA TYR A 115 -2.91 -2.75 -8.78
C TYR A 115 -1.47 -2.22 -8.78
N ASP A 116 -1.31 -0.97 -8.37
CA ASP A 116 -0.03 -0.33 -8.13
C ASP A 116 -0.15 0.63 -6.94
N GLY A 117 0.92 0.78 -6.15
CA GLY A 117 0.92 1.71 -5.02
C GLY A 117 1.72 1.24 -3.82
N ASN A 118 1.49 1.91 -2.69
CA ASN A 118 2.14 1.63 -1.42
C ASN A 118 1.12 1.29 -0.34
N TYR A 119 1.60 0.64 0.72
CA TYR A 119 0.73 0.12 1.78
C TYR A 119 -0.13 1.22 2.41
N GLY A 120 0.46 2.39 2.66
CA GLY A 120 -0.27 3.48 3.27
C GLY A 120 -1.43 3.99 2.41
N GLY A 121 -1.31 3.94 1.08
CA GLY A 121 -2.41 4.24 0.15
C GLY A 121 -3.44 3.11 0.02
N CYS A 122 -2.99 1.85 -0.10
CA CYS A 122 -3.87 0.72 -0.35
C CYS A 122 -4.53 0.11 0.90
N SER A 123 -4.10 0.52 2.11
CA SER A 123 -4.59 -0.03 3.38
C SER A 123 -6.12 -0.05 3.51
N ASN A 124 -6.81 0.99 3.00
CA ASN A 124 -8.27 1.02 3.06
C ASN A 124 -8.90 -0.09 2.20
N TYR A 125 -8.40 -0.32 0.99
CA TYR A 125 -8.89 -1.36 0.11
C TYR A 125 -8.54 -2.77 0.62
N ILE A 126 -7.34 -2.95 1.16
CA ILE A 126 -6.93 -4.20 1.84
C ILE A 126 -7.95 -4.56 2.93
N ASN A 127 -8.26 -3.61 3.81
CA ASN A 127 -9.21 -3.84 4.90
C ASN A 127 -10.62 -4.15 4.41
N ARG A 128 -11.06 -3.52 3.30
CA ARG A 128 -12.38 -3.77 2.72
C ARG A 128 -12.50 -5.19 2.16
N VAL A 129 -11.52 -5.64 1.39
CA VAL A 129 -11.56 -7.00 0.82
C VAL A 129 -11.43 -8.07 1.91
N ASP A 130 -10.56 -7.84 2.90
CA ASP A 130 -10.37 -8.76 4.02
C ASP A 130 -11.63 -8.90 4.86
N ALA A 131 -12.30 -7.77 5.15
CA ALA A 131 -13.56 -7.77 5.88
C ALA A 131 -14.71 -8.46 5.14
N TYR A 132 -14.66 -8.54 3.80
CA TYR A 132 -15.69 -9.17 2.99
C TYR A 132 -15.46 -10.67 2.82
N TYR A 133 -14.22 -11.11 2.60
CA TYR A 133 -13.91 -12.50 2.22
C TYR A 133 -13.33 -13.37 3.34
N ASN A 134 -12.71 -12.79 4.38
CA ASN A 134 -11.97 -13.53 5.41
C ASN A 134 -12.63 -13.44 6.80
N ARG A 135 -13.89 -13.02 6.89
CA ARG A 135 -14.65 -12.93 8.15
C ARG A 135 -15.63 -14.07 8.35
#